data_AF-A0A8T4NJU9-F1
#
_entry.id   AF-A0A8T4NJU9-F1
#
_cell.length_a   1.000
_cell.length_b   1.000
_cell.length_c   1.000
_cell.angle_alpha   90.00
_cell.angle_beta   90.00
_cell.angle_gamma   90.00
#
_symmetry.space_group_name_H-M   'P 1'
#
loop_
_entity.id
_entity.type
_entity.pdbx_description
1 polymer ?
#
loop_
_entity_poly.entity_id
_entity_poly.type
_entity_poly.pdbx_seq_one_letter_code
_entity_poly.pdbx_strand_id
1 'polypeptide(L)'
;MYSDGYKTLSHISLIEYVSKNYKELNQNQIQLIDKLRKFRHGIVYYGKKVSEGFLANHETEIRTIIAVLNKIVSNKLKKERNWFRTLQILNIQ
;
A
#
# COMPACT_ATOMS: atom_id res chain seq x y z
N MET A 1 1.74 6.59 -4.00
CA MET A 1 2.71 7.64 -3.65
C MET A 1 3.71 7.87 -4.78
N TYR A 2 4.54 6.88 -5.16
CA TYR A 2 5.46 7.04 -6.31
C TYR A 2 4.73 7.32 -7.63
N SER A 3 3.66 6.56 -7.92
CA SER A 3 2.73 6.81 -9.03
C SER A 3 2.07 8.19 -9.00
N ASP A 4 2.13 8.88 -7.86
CA ASP A 4 1.50 10.17 -7.64
C ASP A 4 2.53 11.31 -7.71
N GLY A 5 3.77 11.00 -8.10
CA GLY A 5 4.87 11.97 -8.20
C GLY A 5 5.64 12.22 -6.90
N TYR A 6 5.33 11.51 -5.82
CA TYR A 6 5.96 11.72 -4.51
C TYR A 6 6.94 10.59 -4.15
N LYS A 7 8.09 10.96 -3.57
CA LYS A 7 9.12 10.03 -3.06
C LYS A 7 9.30 10.20 -1.55
N THR A 8 9.51 9.09 -0.83
CA THR A 8 9.91 9.10 0.60
C THR A 8 10.82 7.92 0.91
N LEU A 9 11.65 8.09 1.93
CA LEU A 9 12.43 7.02 2.55
C LEU A 9 11.81 6.58 3.89
N SER A 10 10.79 7.30 4.37
CA SER A 10 10.12 7.03 5.66
C SER A 10 8.93 6.12 5.46
N HIS A 11 9.00 4.92 6.01
CA HIS A 11 7.86 4.00 6.06
C HIS A 11 6.66 4.60 6.82
N ILE A 12 6.90 5.45 7.83
CA ILE A 12 5.82 6.11 8.59
C ILE A 12 5.09 7.10 7.68
N SER A 13 5.85 7.94 6.98
CA SER A 13 5.27 8.92 6.05
C SER A 13 4.53 8.24 4.90
N LEU A 14 4.97 7.05 4.47
CA LEU A 14 4.23 6.26 3.49
C LEU A 14 2.86 5.81 4.03
N ILE A 15 2.79 5.33 5.27
CA ILE A 15 1.52 4.89 5.89
C ILE A 15 0.59 6.10 6.09
N GLU A 16 1.11 7.22 6.57
CA GLU A 16 0.36 8.47 6.70
C GLU A 16 -0.19 8.95 5.36
N TYR A 17 0.64 8.91 4.31
CA TYR A 17 0.23 9.26 2.96
C TYR A 17 -0.93 8.35 2.51
N VAL A 18 -0.81 7.04 2.72
CA VAL A 18 -1.86 6.09 2.33
C VAL A 18 -3.17 6.40 3.06
N SER A 19 -3.13 6.58 4.39
CA SER A 19 -4.30 6.88 5.21
C SER A 19 -5.02 8.19 4.82
N LYS A 20 -4.24 9.22 4.42
CA LYS A 20 -4.79 10.51 4.01
C LYS A 20 -5.44 10.45 2.62
N ASN A 21 -4.81 9.77 1.67
CA ASN A 21 -5.16 9.85 0.25
C ASN A 21 -6.03 8.69 -0.27
N TYR A 22 -6.06 7.56 0.44
CA TYR A 22 -6.84 6.38 0.07
C TYR A 22 -7.80 6.03 1.20
N LYS A 23 -9.10 5.95 0.89
CA LYS A 23 -10.17 5.69 1.87
C LYS A 23 -10.64 4.24 1.87
N GLU A 24 -10.08 3.43 0.97
CA GLU A 24 -10.37 2.00 0.84
C GLU A 24 -9.83 1.17 2.02
N LEU A 25 -8.90 1.73 2.80
CA LEU A 25 -8.40 1.13 4.04
C LEU A 25 -9.02 1.81 5.25
N ASN A 26 -9.54 1.02 6.18
CA ASN A 26 -10.08 1.52 7.45
C ASN A 26 -8.98 1.77 8.49
N GLN A 27 -9.33 2.41 9.61
CA GLN A 27 -8.36 2.76 10.65
C GLN A 27 -7.67 1.55 11.27
N ASN A 28 -8.39 0.44 11.48
CA ASN A 28 -7.82 -0.78 12.05
C ASN A 28 -6.78 -1.40 11.11
N GLN A 29 -7.03 -1.35 9.79
CA GLN A 29 -6.09 -1.79 8.77
C GLN A 29 -4.83 -0.93 8.74
N ILE A 30 -4.99 0.40 8.82
CA ILE A 30 -3.84 1.32 8.91
C ILE A 30 -3.01 1.03 10.17
N GLN A 31 -3.65 0.79 11.31
CA GLN A 31 -2.96 0.42 12.55
C GLN A 31 -2.25 -0.93 12.43
N LEU A 32 -2.86 -1.91 11.77
CA LEU A 32 -2.24 -3.21 11.52
C LEU A 32 -0.99 -3.07 10.63
N ILE A 33 -1.04 -2.24 9.58
CA ILE A 33 0.13 -1.96 8.73
C ILE A 33 1.25 -1.32 9.56
N ASP A 34 0.96 -0.35 10.42
CA ASP A 34 1.99 0.26 11.28
C ASP A 34 2.57 -0.74 12.30
N LYS A 35 1.74 -1.65 12.84
CA LYS A 35 2.21 -2.74 13.71
C LYS A 35 3.14 -3.68 12.95
N LEU A 36 2.80 -4.08 11.73
CA LEU A 36 3.65 -4.90 10.86
C LEU A 36 4.97 -4.19 10.52
N ARG A 37 4.95 -2.87 10.28
CA ARG A 37 6.16 -2.05 10.09
C ARG A 37 7.08 -2.14 11.30
N LYS A 38 6.52 -2.02 12.52
CA LYS A 38 7.28 -2.15 13.78
C LYS A 38 7.84 -3.56 13.95
N PHE A 39 7.09 -4.59 13.57
CA PHE A 39 7.59 -5.98 13.57
C PHE A 39 8.72 -6.19 12.58
N ARG A 40 8.61 -5.71 11.34
CA ARG A 40 9.71 -5.75 10.37
C ARG A 40 10.98 -5.11 10.95
N HIS A 41 10.86 -3.93 11.55
CA HIS A 41 12.00 -3.27 12.21
C HIS A 41 12.56 -4.13 13.35
N GLY A 42 11.71 -4.68 14.21
CA GLY A 42 12.08 -5.61 15.27
C GLY A 42 12.86 -6.85 14.78
N ILE A 43 12.37 -7.47 13.70
CA ILE A 43 13.00 -8.65 13.09
C ILE A 43 14.36 -8.26 12.50
N VAL A 44 14.40 -7.24 11.65
CA VAL A 44 15.60 -6.87 10.87
C VAL A 44 16.74 -6.40 11.77
N TYR A 45 16.45 -5.60 12.80
CA TYR A 45 17.51 -4.98 13.61
C TYR A 45 17.82 -5.73 14.90
N TYR A 46 16.89 -6.53 15.41
CA TYR A 46 17.01 -7.16 16.73
C TYR A 46 16.75 -8.66 16.73
N GLY A 47 16.52 -9.29 15.56
CA GLY A 47 16.21 -10.72 15.46
C GLY A 47 14.93 -11.13 16.20
N LYS A 48 14.02 -10.18 16.48
CA LYS A 48 12.77 -10.49 17.19
C LYS A 48 11.93 -11.46 16.39
N LYS A 49 11.34 -12.44 17.07
CA LYS A 49 10.35 -13.35 16.47
C LYS A 49 8.95 -12.78 16.64
N VAL A 50 8.14 -12.91 15.60
CA VAL A 50 6.69 -12.67 15.68
C VAL A 50 6.03 -13.96 16.14
N SER A 51 5.06 -13.87 17.06
CA SER A 51 4.37 -15.07 17.52
C SER A 51 3.55 -15.69 16.38
N GLU A 52 3.54 -17.01 16.28
CA GLU A 52 2.75 -17.72 15.26
C GLU A 52 1.26 -17.40 15.39
N GLY A 53 0.76 -17.31 16.63
CA GLY A 53 -0.62 -16.90 16.90
C GLY A 53 -0.96 -15.49 16.41
N PHE A 54 0.02 -14.57 16.35
CA PHE A 54 -0.25 -13.26 15.76
C PHE A 54 -0.56 -13.37 14.28
N LEU A 55 0.24 -14.13 13.52
CA LEU A 55 0.03 -14.29 12.08
C LEU A 55 -1.29 -15.01 11.81
N ALA A 56 -1.56 -16.12 12.50
CA ALA A 56 -2.81 -16.87 12.35
C ALA A 56 -4.06 -15.99 12.59
N ASN A 57 -4.02 -15.15 13.63
CA ASN A 57 -5.16 -14.30 14.00
C ASN A 57 -5.37 -13.10 13.06
N HIS A 58 -4.37 -12.71 12.27
CA HIS A 58 -4.44 -11.53 11.40
C HIS A 58 -4.32 -11.87 9.91
N GLU A 59 -4.13 -13.14 9.53
CA GLU A 59 -3.86 -13.54 8.16
C GLU A 59 -4.94 -13.04 7.19
N THR A 60 -6.21 -13.26 7.51
CA THR A 60 -7.35 -12.83 6.68
C THR A 60 -7.35 -11.32 6.47
N GLU A 61 -7.06 -10.55 7.52
CA GLU A 61 -7.01 -9.09 7.44
C GLU A 61 -5.82 -8.62 6.59
N ILE A 62 -4.65 -9.26 6.78
CA ILE A 62 -3.44 -8.97 5.99
C ILE A 62 -3.68 -9.23 4.50
N ARG A 63 -4.33 -10.35 4.15
CA ARG A 63 -4.68 -10.68 2.77
C ARG A 63 -5.65 -9.65 2.18
N THR A 64 -6.64 -9.22 2.97
CA THR A 64 -7.58 -8.17 2.58
C THR A 64 -6.86 -6.86 2.27
N ILE A 65 -5.93 -6.43 3.14
CA ILE A 65 -5.12 -5.23 2.94
C ILE A 65 -4.31 -5.32 1.63
N ILE A 66 -3.64 -6.45 1.39
CA ILE A 66 -2.85 -6.67 0.16
C ILE A 66 -3.75 -6.57 -1.08
N ALA A 67 -4.94 -7.17 -1.05
CA ALA A 67 -5.89 -7.11 -2.16
C ALA A 67 -6.35 -5.66 -2.44
N VAL A 68 -6.64 -4.87 -1.40
CA VAL A 68 -7.00 -3.45 -1.52
C VAL A 68 -5.85 -2.65 -2.15
N LEU A 69 -4.62 -2.83 -1.66
CA LEU A 69 -3.45 -2.13 -2.20
C LEU A 69 -3.20 -2.48 -3.67
N ASN A 70 -3.31 -3.76 -4.04
CA ASN A 70 -3.20 -4.21 -5.44
C ASN A 70 -4.29 -3.59 -6.33
N LYS A 71 -5.52 -3.48 -5.83
CA LYS A 71 -6.62 -2.82 -6.54
C LYS A 71 -6.34 -1.34 -6.79
N ILE A 72 -5.85 -0.62 -5.77
CA ILE A 72 -5.47 0.79 -5.89
C ILE A 72 -4.43 0.98 -6.99
N VAL A 73 -3.34 0.20 -6.96
CA VAL A 73 -2.26 0.29 -7.95
C VAL A 73 -2.77 -0.08 -9.35
N SER A 74 -3.53 -1.17 -9.46
CA SER A 74 -4.09 -1.62 -10.75
C SER A 74 -5.00 -0.58 -11.39
N ASN A 75 -5.81 0.11 -10.60
CA ASN A 75 -6.69 1.16 -11.09
C ASN A 75 -5.91 2.36 -11.63
N LYS A 76 -4.81 2.75 -10.99
CA LYS A 76 -3.93 3.81 -11.49
C LYS A 76 -3.28 3.43 -12.81
N LEU A 77 -2.68 2.25 -12.89
CA LEU A 77 -2.03 1.77 -14.11
C LEU A 77 -3.01 1.67 -15.30
N LYS A 78 -4.25 1.25 -15.06
CA LYS A 78 -5.31 1.26 -16.09
C LYS A 78 -5.67 2.67 -16.54
N LYS A 79 -5.81 3.62 -15.61
CA LYS A 79 -6.12 5.02 -15.92
C LYS A 79 -5.03 5.65 -16.79
N GLU A 80 -3.75 5.45 -16.44
CA GLU A 80 -2.61 5.95 -17.22
C GLU A 80 -2.60 5.37 -18.64
N ARG A 81 -2.78 4.06 -18.78
CA ARG A 81 -2.84 3.40 -20.09
C ARG A 81 -3.94 3.97 -20.99
N ASN A 82 -5.12 4.24 -20.42
CA ASN A 82 -6.23 4.82 -21.18
C ASN A 82 -5.90 6.25 -21.62
N TRP A 83 -5.30 7.06 -20.74
CA TRP A 83 -4.87 8.42 -21.06
C TRP A 83 -3.88 8.47 -22.23
N PHE A 84 -2.86 7.61 -22.23
CA PHE A 84 -1.90 7.53 -23.35
C PHE A 84 -2.58 7.15 -24.68
N ARG A 85 -3.56 6.23 -24.66
CA ARG A 85 -4.32 5.86 -25.86
C ARG A 85 -5.14 7.04 -26.40
N THR A 86 -5.79 7.81 -25.53
CA THR A 86 -6.55 8.99 -25.94
C THR A 86 -5.66 10.06 -26.57
N LEU A 87 -4.47 10.32 -26.01
CA LEU A 87 -3.52 11.28 -26.59
C LEU A 87 -2.98 10.82 -27.94
N GLN A 88 -2.74 9.53 -28.13
CA GLN A 88 -2.34 9.00 -29.44
C GLN A 88 -3.42 9.19 -30.51
N ILE A 89 -4.70 8.99 -30.16
CA ILE A 89 -5.81 9.21 -31.09
C ILE A 89 -5.91 10.69 -31.48
N LEU A 90 -5.78 11.61 -30.52
CA LEU A 90 -5.90 13.05 -30.76
C LEU A 90 -4.72 13.65 -31.55
N ASN A 91 -3.53 13.06 -31.48
CA ASN A 91 -2.35 13.51 -32.23
C ASN A 91 -2.22 12.91 -33.64
N ILE A 92 -3.16 12.05 -34.04
CA ILE A 92 -3.23 11.43 -35.38
C ILE A 92 -4.36 12.06 -36.23
N GLN A 93 -5.18 12.93 -35.63
CA GLN A 93 -6.18 13.76 -36.33
C GLN A 93 -5.63 15.16 -36.60
#